data_AF-A0A150UT97-F1
#
_entry.id   AF-A0A150UT97-F1
#
_cell.length_a   1.000
_cell.length_b   1.000
_cell.length_c   1.000
_cell.angle_alpha   90.00
_cell.angle_beta   90.00
_cell.angle_gamma   90.00
#
_symmetry.space_group_name_H-M   'P 1'
#
loop_
_entity.id
_entity.type
_entity.pdbx_description
1 polymer ?
#
loop_
_entity_poly.entity_id
_entity_poly.type
_entity_poly.pdbx_seq_one_letter_code
_entity_poly.pdbx_strand_id
1 'polypeptide(L)'
;KKLKTVKPEFQIPTASVRKNDIINLTGIDQQDVTGPLRRVEQELSSPPLSDVPPSPNAEEIAKLDMPVVGSYVPQVECSICGAQVSKLLKENFEDNFNHSRKVNYRWQQRFCRFHRQESARKMWEERRYPHIDWETFVDRMKRPKHTQHVRRVMSGEVNSIFRIELEKNVRGRNKTLLQVMKNDDGTRKKFGNVGYYGPRGEKIMTEYILSTFADVLRDHATKDRLLAASGVSGGVSGYVQTVLVPELALSLIREDLGPGSEQRALRVIVESTELGELLNPETEDKTNG
;
A
#
# COMPACT_ATOMS: atom_id res chain seq x y z
N LYS A 1 15.84 -35.48 21.36
CA LYS A 1 15.99 -34.01 21.53
C LYS A 1 15.07 -33.31 20.53
N LYS A 2 13.97 -32.69 20.99
CA LYS A 2 13.01 -31.96 20.13
C LYS A 2 13.52 -30.54 19.90
N LEU A 3 13.74 -30.15 18.64
CA LEU A 3 14.06 -28.78 18.24
C LEU A 3 12.78 -27.95 18.19
N LYS A 4 12.71 -26.93 19.05
CA LYS A 4 11.64 -25.92 19.05
C LYS A 4 11.90 -24.92 17.92
N THR A 5 10.91 -24.76 17.05
CA THR A 5 10.80 -23.67 16.07
C THR A 5 10.48 -22.37 16.79
N VAL A 6 11.38 -21.38 16.69
CA VAL A 6 11.15 -20.00 17.14
C VAL A 6 10.68 -19.19 15.92
N LYS A 7 9.48 -18.62 16.01
CA LYS A 7 8.91 -17.69 15.01
C LYS A 7 9.62 -16.33 15.12
N PRO A 8 9.86 -15.60 14.02
CA PRO A 8 10.31 -14.23 14.10
C PRO A 8 9.15 -13.31 14.53
N GLU A 9 9.37 -12.64 15.64
CA GLU A 9 8.47 -11.63 16.24
C GLU A 9 8.75 -10.29 15.55
N PHE A 10 7.77 -9.76 14.83
CA PHE A 10 7.90 -8.48 14.13
C PHE A 10 7.51 -7.36 15.11
N GLN A 11 8.50 -6.66 15.66
CA GLN A 11 8.30 -5.50 16.53
C GLN A 11 8.08 -4.24 15.70
N ILE A 12 6.93 -3.60 15.90
CA ILE A 12 6.61 -2.28 15.35
C ILE A 12 7.18 -1.21 16.31
N PRO A 13 7.99 -0.25 15.84
CA PRO A 13 8.43 0.85 16.68
C PRO A 13 7.28 1.82 16.96
N THR A 14 7.14 2.22 18.24
CA THR A 14 6.21 3.25 18.69
C THR A 14 6.67 4.62 18.19
N ALA A 15 5.97 5.20 17.21
CA ALA A 15 6.21 6.54 16.71
C ALA A 15 5.62 7.60 17.65
N SER A 16 6.46 8.56 18.06
CA SER A 16 6.10 9.74 18.84
C SER A 16 5.40 10.76 17.95
N VAL A 17 4.13 11.06 18.24
CA VAL A 17 3.29 12.00 17.49
C VAL A 17 3.70 13.43 17.82
N ARG A 18 4.13 14.19 16.82
CA ARG A 18 4.22 15.65 16.91
C ARG A 18 2.84 16.23 16.65
N LYS A 19 2.37 17.08 17.57
CA LYS A 19 1.14 17.86 17.44
C LYS A 19 1.38 18.97 16.40
N ASN A 20 0.68 18.89 15.29
CA ASN A 20 0.12 19.99 14.50
C ASN A 20 -0.06 19.51 13.06
N ASP A 21 -1.22 18.93 12.74
CA ASP A 21 -1.74 18.86 11.37
C ASP A 21 -3.26 18.70 11.46
N ILE A 22 -3.97 19.83 11.41
CA ILE A 22 -5.41 19.89 11.15
C ILE A 22 -5.56 19.75 9.65
N ILE A 23 -5.99 18.59 9.17
CA ILE A 23 -6.29 18.39 7.75
C ILE A 23 -7.75 18.80 7.51
N ASN A 24 -7.94 19.90 6.81
CA ASN A 24 -9.24 20.37 6.32
C ASN A 24 -9.82 19.36 5.34
N LEU A 25 -10.97 18.77 5.69
CA LEU A 25 -11.82 17.99 4.79
C LEU A 25 -12.93 18.91 4.26
N THR A 26 -12.77 19.49 3.07
CA THR A 26 -13.94 20.01 2.33
C THR A 26 -13.74 19.82 0.83
N GLY A 27 -14.73 19.21 0.20
CA GLY A 27 -14.77 18.96 -1.23
C GLY A 27 -16.04 18.24 -1.63
N ILE A 28 -17.22 18.81 -1.32
CA ILE A 28 -18.50 18.47 -1.95
C ILE A 28 -19.37 19.75 -2.03
N ASP A 29 -19.91 20.00 -3.23
CA ASP A 29 -20.78 21.08 -3.70
C ASP A 29 -21.81 21.66 -2.71
N GLN A 30 -21.93 22.99 -2.68
CA GLN A 30 -23.08 23.71 -2.14
C GLN A 30 -23.85 24.38 -3.28
N GLN A 31 -25.07 23.90 -3.53
CA GLN A 31 -26.09 24.62 -4.29
C GLN A 31 -26.84 25.59 -3.36
N ASP A 32 -26.82 26.84 -3.80
CA ASP A 32 -27.78 27.94 -3.67
C ASP A 32 -29.01 27.75 -2.74
N VAL A 33 -29.08 28.55 -1.67
CA VAL A 33 -30.34 29.00 -1.06
C VAL A 33 -30.14 30.35 -0.36
N THR A 34 -30.62 31.40 -1.01
CA THR A 34 -30.74 32.77 -0.51
C THR A 34 -31.97 32.92 0.41
N GLY A 35 -31.79 33.52 1.60
CA GLY A 35 -32.90 34.01 2.44
C GLY A 35 -32.45 34.60 3.78
N PRO A 36 -32.95 35.78 4.23
CA PRO A 36 -32.26 36.61 5.22
C PRO A 36 -32.73 36.35 6.66
N LEU A 37 -31.79 36.10 7.58
CA LEU A 37 -32.07 36.08 9.02
C LEU A 37 -31.76 37.45 9.66
N ARG A 38 -32.81 37.99 10.30
CA ARG A 38 -32.86 39.26 11.03
C ARG A 38 -31.82 39.29 12.16
N ARG A 39 -31.04 40.37 12.16
CA ARG A 39 -30.11 40.78 13.20
C ARG A 39 -30.89 41.33 14.39
N VAL A 40 -30.81 40.66 15.54
CA VAL A 40 -31.16 41.26 16.84
C VAL A 40 -29.85 41.76 17.42
N GLU A 41 -29.64 43.07 17.35
CA GLU A 41 -28.56 43.77 18.04
C GLU A 41 -28.94 43.84 19.52
N GLN A 42 -28.32 42.98 20.33
CA GLN A 42 -28.36 43.12 21.77
C GLN A 42 -26.98 43.57 22.24
N GLU A 43 -26.92 44.88 22.50
CA GLU A 43 -25.89 45.61 23.21
C GLU A 43 -25.41 44.83 24.45
N LEU A 44 -24.17 44.34 24.40
CA LEU A 44 -23.42 43.89 25.56
C LEU A 44 -22.11 44.68 25.58
N SER A 45 -22.14 45.74 26.38
CA SER A 45 -21.03 46.61 26.75
C SER A 45 -19.79 45.80 27.15
N SER A 46 -18.69 45.97 26.42
CA SER A 46 -17.38 45.43 26.80
C SER A 46 -16.90 46.05 28.12
N PRO A 47 -16.45 45.27 29.11
CA PRO A 47 -15.76 45.83 30.27
C PRO A 47 -14.34 46.29 29.90
N PRO A 48 -13.78 47.31 30.58
CA PRO A 48 -12.43 47.80 30.30
C PRO A 48 -11.36 46.76 30.67
N LEU A 49 -10.32 46.71 29.84
CA LEU A 49 -9.21 45.74 29.83
C LEU A 49 -8.15 45.99 30.93
N SER A 50 -8.58 46.45 32.11
CA SER A 50 -7.68 46.83 33.20
C SER A 50 -8.09 46.11 34.46
N ASP A 51 -7.73 44.83 34.54
CA ASP A 51 -7.39 44.06 35.74
C ASP A 51 -7.31 42.57 35.36
N VAL A 52 -6.32 42.23 34.53
CA VAL A 52 -5.89 40.84 34.37
C VAL A 52 -4.91 40.59 35.53
N PRO A 53 -5.21 39.69 36.48
CA PRO A 53 -4.20 39.29 37.47
C PRO A 53 -3.00 38.73 36.71
N PRO A 54 -1.75 39.00 37.16
CA PRO A 54 -0.57 38.56 36.43
C PRO A 54 -0.68 37.07 36.12
N SER A 55 -0.45 36.71 34.85
CA SER A 55 -0.31 35.31 34.44
C SER A 55 0.57 34.59 35.45
N PRO A 56 0.18 33.39 35.91
CA PRO A 56 0.99 32.64 36.85
C PRO A 56 2.40 32.50 36.26
N ASN A 57 3.40 32.79 37.08
CA ASN A 57 4.78 32.80 36.63
C ASN A 57 5.14 31.39 36.08
N ALA A 58 5.96 31.35 35.04
CA ALA A 58 6.36 30.08 34.41
C ALA A 58 7.08 29.13 35.40
N GLU A 59 7.59 29.69 36.49
CA GLU A 59 8.32 28.98 37.56
C GLU A 59 7.39 28.28 38.58
N GLU A 60 6.13 28.70 38.73
CA GLU A 60 5.09 28.07 39.55
C GLU A 60 4.38 26.98 38.77
N ILE A 61 4.20 27.16 37.45
CA ILE A 61 3.72 26.12 36.55
C ILE A 61 4.72 24.94 36.53
N ALA A 62 6.03 25.23 36.64
CA ALA A 62 7.07 24.22 36.75
C ALA A 62 7.14 23.53 38.13
N LYS A 63 6.56 24.12 39.19
CA LYS A 63 6.48 23.55 40.54
C LYS A 63 5.25 22.67 40.76
N LEU A 64 4.28 22.74 39.87
CA LEU A 64 3.24 21.73 39.78
C LEU A 64 3.90 20.51 39.14
N ASP A 65 4.31 19.56 39.99
CA ASP A 65 4.76 18.21 39.64
C ASP A 65 3.58 17.40 39.06
N MET A 66 2.94 17.97 38.03
CA MET A 66 2.00 17.27 37.20
C MET A 66 2.85 16.31 36.37
N PRO A 67 2.62 14.99 36.47
CA PRO A 67 3.30 14.06 35.60
C PRO A 67 3.09 14.57 34.19
N VAL A 68 4.18 14.74 33.44
CA VAL A 68 4.11 14.91 32.00
C VAL A 68 3.43 13.63 31.51
N VAL A 69 2.10 13.66 31.42
CA VAL A 69 1.32 12.61 30.79
C VAL A 69 1.69 12.74 29.32
N GLY A 70 2.79 12.07 28.95
CA GLY A 70 3.08 11.79 27.55
C GLY A 70 1.78 11.27 26.97
N SER A 71 1.27 11.94 25.92
CA SER A 71 -0.13 11.83 25.50
C SER A 71 -0.55 10.36 25.41
N TYR A 72 -1.21 9.86 26.45
CA TYR A 72 -1.60 8.47 26.51
C TYR A 72 -2.75 8.32 25.52
N VAL A 73 -2.46 7.75 24.36
CA VAL A 73 -3.50 7.38 23.38
C VAL A 73 -4.03 6.02 23.82
N PRO A 74 -5.28 5.93 24.32
CA PRO A 74 -5.83 4.65 24.77
C PRO A 74 -5.79 3.65 23.61
N GLN A 75 -5.36 2.43 23.88
CA GLN A 75 -5.28 1.35 22.88
C GLN A 75 -6.34 0.29 23.17
N VAL A 76 -6.81 -0.36 22.12
CA VAL A 76 -7.74 -1.49 22.14
C VAL A 76 -7.22 -2.59 21.22
N GLU A 77 -7.38 -3.84 21.62
CA GLU A 77 -6.96 -4.98 20.81
C GLU A 77 -8.00 -5.30 19.73
N CYS A 78 -7.56 -5.53 18.49
CA CYS A 78 -8.44 -6.05 17.46
C CYS A 78 -8.67 -7.55 17.62
N SER A 79 -9.93 -7.95 17.76
CA SER A 79 -10.33 -9.36 17.91
C SER A 79 -10.06 -10.27 16.70
N ILE A 80 -9.67 -9.73 15.54
CA ILE A 80 -9.39 -10.52 14.33
C ILE A 80 -7.89 -10.75 14.13
N CYS A 81 -7.06 -9.74 14.36
CA CYS A 81 -5.62 -9.80 14.10
C CYS A 81 -4.74 -9.69 15.36
N GLY A 82 -5.31 -9.39 16.52
CA GLY A 82 -4.58 -9.17 17.77
C GLY A 82 -3.76 -7.88 17.83
N ALA A 83 -3.84 -7.02 16.81
CA ALA A 83 -3.08 -5.77 16.78
C ALA A 83 -3.64 -4.76 17.78
N GLN A 84 -2.75 -3.99 18.40
CA GLN A 84 -3.11 -2.83 19.22
C GLN A 84 -3.49 -1.66 18.33
N VAL A 85 -4.69 -1.13 18.52
CA VAL A 85 -5.26 -0.06 17.71
C VAL A 85 -5.70 1.08 18.63
N SER A 86 -5.53 2.33 18.20
CA SER A 86 -6.03 3.47 18.96
C SER A 86 -7.54 3.37 19.19
N LYS A 87 -7.98 3.60 20.43
CA LYS A 87 -9.40 3.64 20.81
C LYS A 87 -10.16 4.66 19.96
N LEU A 88 -9.55 5.81 19.68
CA LEU A 88 -10.12 6.85 18.81
C LEU A 88 -10.38 6.32 17.40
N LEU A 89 -9.51 5.46 16.86
CA LEU A 89 -9.72 4.89 15.53
C LEU A 89 -10.93 3.94 15.50
N LYS A 90 -11.15 3.21 16.59
CA LYS A 90 -12.32 2.34 16.76
C LYS A 90 -13.60 3.15 16.90
N GLU A 91 -13.60 4.19 17.75
CA GLU A 91 -14.72 5.10 17.94
C GLU A 91 -15.09 5.78 16.61
N ASN A 92 -14.10 6.34 15.89
CA ASN A 92 -14.31 6.92 14.56
C ASN A 92 -14.93 5.92 13.56
N PHE A 93 -14.51 4.64 13.59
CA PHE A 93 -15.11 3.62 12.73
C PHE A 93 -16.55 3.30 13.13
N GLU A 94 -16.84 3.24 14.44
CA GLU A 94 -18.19 3.02 14.96
C GLU A 94 -19.14 4.16 14.58
N ASP A 95 -18.69 5.41 14.70
CA ASP A 95 -19.49 6.59 14.38
C ASP A 95 -19.81 6.69 12.89
N ASN A 96 -18.85 6.38 12.02
CA ASN A 96 -19.02 6.50 10.57
C ASN A 96 -19.74 5.33 9.92
N PHE A 97 -19.65 4.12 10.50
CA PHE A 97 -20.12 2.89 9.83
C PHE A 97 -21.11 2.06 10.66
N ASN A 98 -21.32 2.40 11.94
CA ASN A 98 -22.12 1.60 12.87
C ASN A 98 -23.21 2.40 13.60
N HIS A 99 -24.12 3.02 12.84
CA HIS A 99 -25.21 3.82 13.39
C HIS A 99 -26.27 3.10 14.24
N SER A 100 -26.14 1.79 14.57
CA SER A 100 -26.95 1.03 15.59
C SER A 100 -26.85 -0.51 15.43
N ARG A 101 -25.82 -1.07 14.79
CA ARG A 101 -25.75 -2.54 14.59
C ARG A 101 -24.93 -3.22 15.68
N LYS A 102 -25.48 -4.30 16.26
CA LYS A 102 -24.74 -5.18 17.17
C LYS A 102 -23.47 -5.67 16.47
N VAL A 103 -22.34 -5.59 17.16
CA VAL A 103 -21.04 -6.03 16.66
C VAL A 103 -21.08 -7.53 16.36
N ASN A 104 -21.17 -7.89 15.08
CA ASN A 104 -21.08 -9.26 14.61
C ASN A 104 -19.69 -9.54 14.01
N TYR A 105 -19.39 -10.80 13.73
CA TYR A 105 -18.09 -11.18 13.16
C TYR A 105 -17.78 -10.46 11.84
N ARG A 106 -18.78 -10.24 10.98
CA ARG A 106 -18.61 -9.46 9.73
C ARG A 106 -18.21 -8.01 10.02
N TRP A 107 -18.72 -7.43 11.08
CA TRP A 107 -18.37 -6.08 11.51
C TRP A 107 -16.94 -6.03 12.06
N GLN A 108 -16.53 -7.02 12.85
CA GLN A 108 -15.14 -7.15 13.30
C GLN A 108 -14.16 -7.31 12.13
N GLN A 109 -14.52 -8.07 11.09
CA GLN A 109 -13.73 -8.17 9.86
C GLN A 109 -13.61 -6.82 9.14
N ARG A 110 -14.71 -6.05 9.05
CA ARG A 110 -14.69 -4.70 8.45
C ARG A 110 -13.78 -3.75 9.23
N PHE A 111 -13.89 -3.72 10.55
CA PHE A 111 -12.99 -2.94 11.39
C PHE A 111 -11.53 -3.39 11.23
N CYS A 112 -11.29 -4.70 11.16
CA CYS A 112 -9.94 -5.23 10.93
C CYS A 112 -9.35 -4.74 9.61
N ARG A 113 -10.13 -4.78 8.53
CA ARG A 113 -9.69 -4.25 7.24
C ARG A 113 -9.45 -2.74 7.30
N PHE A 114 -10.36 -2.01 7.94
CA PHE A 114 -10.28 -0.55 8.08
C PHE A 114 -9.01 -0.13 8.82
N HIS A 115 -8.75 -0.62 10.04
CA HIS A 115 -7.55 -0.20 10.76
C HIS A 115 -6.28 -0.62 10.04
N ARG A 116 -6.27 -1.77 9.33
CA ARG A 116 -5.11 -2.21 8.55
C ARG A 116 -4.82 -1.26 7.40
N GLN A 117 -5.86 -0.75 6.73
CA GLN A 117 -5.71 0.27 5.70
C GLN A 117 -5.19 1.59 6.28
N GLU A 118 -5.68 2.01 7.44
CA GLU A 118 -5.19 3.22 8.12
C GLU A 118 -3.72 3.09 8.55
N SER A 119 -3.35 1.96 9.15
CA SER A 119 -1.96 1.65 9.47
C SER A 119 -1.10 1.61 8.20
N ALA A 120 -1.61 1.05 7.10
CA ALA A 120 -0.90 1.01 5.83
C ALA A 120 -0.69 2.41 5.23
N ARG A 121 -1.68 3.32 5.30
CA ARG A 121 -1.54 4.71 4.84
C ARG A 121 -0.48 5.47 5.64
N LYS A 122 -0.47 5.31 6.96
CA LYS A 122 0.58 5.89 7.82
C LYS A 122 1.97 5.38 7.43
N MET A 123 2.13 4.07 7.25
CA MET A 123 3.40 3.50 6.79
C MET A 123 3.79 3.97 5.39
N TRP A 124 2.83 4.21 4.50
CA TRP A 124 3.08 4.76 3.17
C TRP A 124 3.68 6.16 3.24
N GLU A 125 3.12 7.02 4.08
CA GLU A 125 3.59 8.38 4.33
C GLU A 125 4.96 8.39 5.01
N GLU A 126 5.15 7.57 6.06
CA GLU A 126 6.41 7.41 6.77
C GLU A 126 7.56 6.97 5.84
N ARG A 127 7.26 6.06 4.91
CA ARG A 127 8.23 5.56 3.93
C ARG A 127 8.38 6.46 2.70
N ARG A 128 7.55 7.51 2.59
CA ARG A 128 7.52 8.47 1.48
C ARG A 128 7.38 7.79 0.11
N TYR A 129 6.51 6.78 0.01
CA TYR A 129 6.22 6.17 -1.29
C TYR A 129 5.45 7.16 -2.18
N PRO A 130 5.68 7.13 -3.50
CA PRO A 130 5.07 8.08 -4.43
C PRO A 130 3.56 7.93 -4.47
N HIS A 131 2.83 9.03 -4.65
CA HIS A 131 1.41 8.96 -4.96
C HIS A 131 1.22 8.41 -6.38
N ILE A 132 0.39 7.37 -6.53
CA ILE A 132 0.14 6.72 -7.82
C ILE A 132 -1.11 7.32 -8.43
N ASP A 133 -0.94 8.03 -9.53
CA ASP A 133 -2.05 8.38 -10.41
C ASP A 133 -2.32 7.23 -11.38
N TRP A 134 -3.45 6.56 -11.20
CA TRP A 134 -3.84 5.38 -11.97
C TRP A 134 -4.29 5.71 -13.39
N GLU A 135 -4.76 6.93 -13.65
CA GLU A 135 -5.23 7.34 -14.99
C GLU A 135 -4.03 7.54 -15.93
N THR A 136 -2.97 8.16 -15.44
CA THR A 136 -1.73 8.41 -16.20
C THR A 136 -0.68 7.30 -16.02
N PHE A 137 -1.01 6.24 -15.28
CA PHE A 137 -0.05 5.18 -14.95
C PHE A 137 0.51 4.48 -16.19
N VAL A 138 -0.34 4.24 -17.18
CA VAL A 138 0.07 3.61 -18.45
C VAL A 138 1.07 4.50 -19.20
N ASP A 139 0.92 5.82 -19.14
CA ASP A 139 1.85 6.74 -19.82
C ASP A 139 3.24 6.74 -19.19
N ARG A 140 3.34 6.44 -17.89
CA ARG A 140 4.63 6.15 -17.26
C ARG A 140 5.27 4.92 -17.89
N MET A 141 4.53 3.83 -18.09
CA MET A 141 5.05 2.60 -18.69
C MET A 141 5.49 2.78 -20.14
N LYS A 142 4.80 3.65 -20.89
CA LYS A 142 5.14 3.98 -22.29
C LYS A 142 6.48 4.69 -22.45
N ARG A 143 7.06 5.27 -21.38
CA ARG A 143 8.35 5.97 -21.47
C ARG A 143 9.41 5.06 -22.10
N PRO A 144 10.25 5.58 -23.02
CA PRO A 144 11.20 4.76 -23.78
C PRO A 144 12.12 3.90 -22.89
N LYS A 145 12.49 4.40 -21.71
CA LYS A 145 13.35 3.68 -20.76
C LYS A 145 12.76 2.35 -20.29
N HIS A 146 11.46 2.29 -19.99
CA HIS A 146 10.81 1.08 -19.49
C HIS A 146 10.51 0.13 -20.64
N THR A 147 10.00 0.67 -21.75
CA THR A 147 9.73 -0.11 -22.96
C THR A 147 11.01 -0.77 -23.49
N GLN A 148 12.13 -0.05 -23.53
CA GLN A 148 13.42 -0.61 -23.94
C GLN A 148 13.98 -1.60 -22.91
N HIS A 149 13.79 -1.36 -21.61
CA HIS A 149 14.17 -2.32 -20.57
C HIS A 149 13.45 -3.66 -20.76
N VAL A 150 12.12 -3.63 -20.89
CA VAL A 150 11.30 -4.84 -21.11
C VAL A 150 11.73 -5.58 -22.38
N ARG A 151 11.96 -4.86 -23.50
CA ARG A 151 12.45 -5.48 -24.74
C ARG A 151 13.81 -6.17 -24.56
N ARG A 152 14.74 -5.54 -23.86
CA ARG A 152 16.08 -6.12 -23.58
C ARG A 152 16.02 -7.34 -22.67
N VAL A 153 15.07 -7.38 -21.73
CA VAL A 153 14.83 -8.57 -20.91
C VAL A 153 14.28 -9.72 -21.78
N MET A 154 13.35 -9.43 -22.70
CA MET A 154 12.79 -10.41 -23.62
C MET A 154 13.81 -10.99 -24.58
N SER A 155 14.72 -10.15 -25.12
CA SER A 155 15.80 -10.60 -25.99
C SER A 155 16.93 -11.34 -25.25
N GLY A 156 16.92 -11.31 -23.91
CA GLY A 156 17.96 -11.91 -23.08
C GLY A 156 19.26 -11.11 -23.03
N GLU A 157 19.25 -9.86 -23.48
CA GLU A 157 20.40 -8.94 -23.42
C GLU A 157 20.70 -8.48 -21.98
N VAL A 158 19.68 -8.49 -21.11
CA VAL A 158 19.82 -8.09 -19.70
C VAL A 158 19.69 -9.30 -18.79
N ASN A 159 20.63 -9.40 -17.84
CA ASN A 159 20.58 -10.39 -16.76
C ASN A 159 19.45 -10.06 -15.79
N SER A 160 18.28 -10.65 -16.03
CA SER A 160 17.12 -10.54 -15.16
C SER A 160 17.18 -11.59 -14.04
N ILE A 161 17.06 -11.14 -12.79
CA ILE A 161 16.96 -12.02 -11.62
C ILE A 161 15.72 -12.91 -11.73
N PHE A 162 14.61 -12.37 -12.24
CA PHE A 162 13.37 -13.12 -12.41
C PHE A 162 13.48 -14.18 -13.51
N ARG A 163 14.20 -13.88 -14.59
CA ARG A 163 14.48 -14.86 -15.66
C ARG A 163 15.35 -16.01 -15.16
N ILE A 164 16.39 -15.71 -14.37
CA ILE A 164 17.25 -16.71 -13.73
C ILE A 164 16.44 -17.59 -12.77
N GLU A 165 15.56 -16.98 -11.97
CA GLU A 165 14.72 -17.71 -11.02
C GLU A 165 13.71 -18.60 -11.74
N LEU A 166 13.07 -18.10 -12.81
CA LEU A 166 12.19 -18.90 -13.66
C LEU A 166 12.94 -20.08 -14.28
N GLU A 167 14.16 -19.87 -14.76
CA GLU A 167 14.98 -20.93 -15.35
C GLU A 167 15.34 -22.03 -14.34
N LYS A 168 15.72 -21.65 -13.11
CA LYS A 168 15.94 -22.61 -12.02
C LYS A 168 14.69 -23.43 -11.74
N ASN A 169 13.53 -22.77 -11.67
CA ASN A 169 12.26 -23.43 -11.42
C ASN A 169 11.86 -24.41 -12.53
N VAL A 170 12.12 -24.06 -13.80
CA VAL A 170 11.84 -24.96 -14.94
C VAL A 170 12.82 -26.13 -15.00
N ARG A 171 14.09 -25.93 -14.60
CA ARG A 171 15.11 -27.00 -14.56
C ARG A 171 14.90 -27.96 -13.38
N GLY A 172 14.35 -27.48 -12.27
CA GLY A 172 13.94 -28.27 -11.10
C GLY A 172 12.67 -29.08 -11.36
N ARG A 173 12.75 -30.12 -12.21
CA ARG A 173 11.63 -31.01 -12.54
C ARG A 173 10.90 -31.56 -11.28
N ASN A 174 9.56 -31.55 -11.33
CA ASN A 174 8.59 -32.31 -10.50
C ASN A 174 7.86 -31.59 -9.36
N LYS A 175 7.28 -30.41 -9.60
CA LYS A 175 6.06 -30.02 -8.88
C LYS A 175 4.99 -29.65 -9.89
N THR A 176 3.91 -30.43 -9.92
CA THR A 176 2.72 -30.11 -10.73
C THR A 176 2.24 -28.71 -10.34
N LEU A 177 1.77 -27.93 -11.33
CA LEU A 177 1.36 -26.53 -11.23
C LEU A 177 0.53 -26.20 -9.98
N LEU A 178 -0.36 -27.13 -9.55
CA LEU A 178 -1.16 -27.00 -8.33
C LEU A 178 -0.33 -27.01 -7.03
N GLN A 179 0.79 -27.70 -6.99
CA GLN A 179 1.73 -27.69 -5.87
C GLN A 179 2.67 -26.48 -5.89
N VAL A 180 2.96 -25.85 -7.03
CA VAL A 180 3.70 -24.55 -7.03
C VAL A 180 2.76 -23.39 -6.73
N MET A 181 1.47 -23.51 -7.10
CA MET A 181 0.43 -22.55 -6.75
C MET A 181 -0.07 -22.68 -5.31
N LYS A 182 -0.05 -23.90 -4.71
CA LYS A 182 -0.46 -24.16 -3.31
C LYS A 182 0.69 -24.27 -2.32
N ASN A 183 1.89 -24.67 -2.75
CA ASN A 183 3.03 -24.69 -1.86
C ASN A 183 3.68 -23.32 -1.87
N ASP A 184 3.31 -22.60 -0.84
CA ASP A 184 4.01 -21.56 -0.10
C ASP A 184 5.55 -21.77 -0.02
N ASP A 185 6.24 -21.66 -1.15
CA ASP A 185 7.69 -21.50 -1.24
C ASP A 185 8.04 -20.03 -1.53
N GLY A 186 7.23 -19.10 -1.02
CA GLY A 186 7.59 -17.69 -0.87
C GLY A 186 8.08 -16.93 -2.10
N THR A 187 8.11 -17.52 -3.32
CA THR A 187 8.77 -17.01 -4.53
C THR A 187 7.78 -16.27 -5.41
N ARG A 188 6.59 -16.87 -5.62
CA ARG A 188 5.44 -16.14 -6.16
C ARG A 188 4.97 -15.07 -5.17
N LYS A 189 5.05 -15.32 -3.85
CA LYS A 189 4.82 -14.29 -2.80
C LYS A 189 5.96 -13.26 -2.69
N LYS A 190 7.19 -13.62 -3.08
CA LYS A 190 8.35 -12.69 -3.06
C LYS A 190 8.20 -11.61 -4.11
N PHE A 191 7.60 -11.95 -5.26
CA PHE A 191 7.68 -11.11 -6.46
C PHE A 191 6.32 -10.86 -7.15
N GLY A 192 5.22 -11.49 -6.71
CA GLY A 192 3.83 -11.11 -7.02
C GLY A 192 3.06 -10.90 -5.70
N ASN A 193 2.42 -9.75 -5.44
CA ASN A 193 1.74 -8.83 -6.35
C ASN A 193 2.36 -7.41 -6.32
N VAL A 194 3.41 -7.22 -7.14
CA VAL A 194 4.16 -5.99 -7.52
C VAL A 194 4.36 -4.86 -6.49
N GLY A 195 4.61 -5.23 -5.24
CA GLY A 195 4.97 -4.30 -4.18
C GLY A 195 3.89 -3.27 -3.92
N TYR A 196 4.28 -2.00 -3.75
CA TYR A 196 3.35 -0.94 -3.41
C TYR A 196 2.29 -0.69 -4.50
N TYR A 197 2.52 -1.14 -5.73
CA TYR A 197 1.52 -1.06 -6.80
C TYR A 197 0.36 -2.04 -6.59
N GLY A 198 0.57 -3.11 -5.82
CA GLY A 198 -0.46 -4.08 -5.46
C GLY A 198 -1.11 -4.81 -6.64
N PRO A 199 -2.19 -5.56 -6.38
CA PRO A 199 -2.93 -6.29 -7.42
C PRO A 199 -3.44 -5.39 -8.55
N ARG A 200 -3.85 -4.14 -8.24
CA ARG A 200 -4.29 -3.18 -9.28
C ARG A 200 -3.18 -2.89 -10.28
N GLY A 201 -1.97 -2.62 -9.81
CA GLY A 201 -0.84 -2.35 -10.69
C GLY A 201 -0.40 -3.59 -11.46
N GLU A 202 -0.47 -4.77 -10.86
CA GLU A 202 -0.16 -6.04 -11.54
C GLU A 202 -1.05 -6.24 -12.77
N LYS A 203 -2.35 -6.00 -12.63
CA LYS A 203 -3.32 -6.10 -13.71
C LYS A 203 -2.98 -5.14 -14.85
N ILE A 204 -2.83 -3.84 -14.53
CA ILE A 204 -2.53 -2.81 -15.53
C ILE A 204 -1.21 -3.08 -16.25
N MET A 205 -0.16 -3.49 -15.51
CA MET A 205 1.13 -3.86 -16.10
C MET A 205 1.00 -5.08 -17.03
N THR A 206 0.24 -6.10 -16.62
CA THR A 206 0.00 -7.30 -17.42
C THR A 206 -0.69 -6.95 -18.74
N GLU A 207 -1.77 -6.17 -18.66
CA GLU A 207 -2.52 -5.70 -19.83
C GLU A 207 -1.66 -4.84 -20.76
N TYR A 208 -0.88 -3.91 -20.19
CA TYR A 208 0.05 -3.09 -20.96
C TYR A 208 1.09 -3.93 -21.70
N ILE A 209 1.70 -4.92 -21.03
CA ILE A 209 2.73 -5.76 -21.65
C ILE A 209 2.12 -6.62 -22.76
N LEU A 210 0.98 -7.27 -22.50
CA LEU A 210 0.32 -8.13 -23.47
C LEU A 210 -0.15 -7.36 -24.70
N SER A 211 -0.65 -6.13 -24.53
CA SER A 211 -1.08 -5.29 -25.66
C SER A 211 0.08 -4.70 -26.45
N THR A 212 1.15 -4.24 -25.77
CA THR A 212 2.26 -3.51 -26.42
C THR A 212 3.29 -4.44 -27.05
N PHE A 213 3.50 -5.63 -26.48
CA PHE A 213 4.55 -6.56 -26.92
C PHE A 213 4.01 -7.87 -27.50
N ALA A 214 2.72 -7.95 -27.85
CA ALA A 214 2.08 -9.17 -28.36
C ALA A 214 2.88 -9.86 -29.48
N ASP A 215 3.26 -9.11 -30.51
CA ASP A 215 3.97 -9.64 -31.67
C ASP A 215 5.38 -10.08 -31.30
N VAL A 216 6.09 -9.27 -30.51
CA VAL A 216 7.44 -9.57 -30.03
C VAL A 216 7.44 -10.82 -29.15
N LEU A 217 6.45 -10.97 -28.28
CA LEU A 217 6.27 -12.14 -27.43
C LEU A 217 6.03 -13.41 -28.27
N ARG A 218 5.20 -13.30 -29.31
CA ARG A 218 4.89 -14.40 -30.22
C ARG A 218 6.13 -14.83 -31.01
N ASP A 219 6.89 -13.88 -31.54
CA ASP A 219 8.12 -14.15 -32.28
C ASP A 219 9.18 -14.80 -31.39
N HIS A 220 9.39 -14.26 -30.19
CA HIS A 220 10.37 -14.81 -29.25
C HIS A 220 9.95 -16.16 -28.66
N ALA A 221 8.64 -16.45 -28.55
CA ALA A 221 8.15 -17.76 -28.09
C ALA A 221 8.57 -18.91 -29.00
N THR A 222 8.88 -18.65 -30.27
CA THR A 222 9.43 -19.67 -31.18
C THR A 222 10.93 -19.94 -31.00
N LYS A 223 11.66 -18.98 -30.41
CA LYS A 223 13.13 -18.98 -30.33
C LYS A 223 13.65 -19.27 -28.93
N ASP A 224 12.93 -18.83 -27.90
CA ASP A 224 13.37 -18.89 -26.52
C ASP A 224 12.63 -20.00 -25.77
N ARG A 225 13.40 -20.99 -25.31
CA ARG A 225 12.86 -22.13 -24.56
C ARG A 225 12.21 -21.72 -23.24
N LEU A 226 12.60 -20.64 -22.58
CA LEU A 226 11.91 -20.20 -21.36
C LEU A 226 10.52 -19.63 -21.67
N LEU A 227 10.41 -18.90 -22.77
CA LEU A 227 9.12 -18.43 -23.30
C LEU A 227 8.27 -19.58 -23.84
N ALA A 228 8.86 -20.60 -24.46
CA ALA A 228 8.14 -21.77 -24.97
C ALA A 228 7.77 -22.81 -23.89
N ALA A 229 8.71 -23.12 -22.98
CA ALA A 229 8.58 -24.12 -21.92
C ALA A 229 7.79 -23.61 -20.71
N SER A 230 7.48 -22.31 -20.68
CA SER A 230 6.43 -21.75 -19.82
C SER A 230 5.06 -22.42 -20.06
N GLY A 231 4.91 -23.35 -21.03
CA GLY A 231 3.80 -24.29 -21.12
C GLY A 231 3.51 -25.11 -19.86
N VAL A 232 4.46 -25.23 -18.91
CA VAL A 232 4.18 -25.81 -17.57
C VAL A 232 3.50 -24.79 -16.62
N SER A 233 3.46 -23.50 -16.98
CA SER A 233 3.01 -22.34 -16.18
C SER A 233 2.07 -21.36 -16.92
N GLY A 234 1.45 -21.76 -18.05
CA GLY A 234 0.50 -20.90 -18.79
C GLY A 234 1.07 -20.17 -20.03
N GLY A 235 2.17 -20.64 -20.61
CA GLY A 235 2.74 -20.11 -21.85
C GLY A 235 3.26 -18.67 -21.71
N VAL A 236 3.12 -17.88 -22.78
CA VAL A 236 3.50 -16.45 -22.83
C VAL A 236 2.95 -15.67 -21.62
N SER A 237 1.71 -15.95 -21.20
CA SER A 237 1.08 -15.29 -20.04
C SER A 237 1.83 -15.58 -18.74
N GLY A 238 2.29 -16.82 -18.54
CA GLY A 238 3.07 -17.19 -17.36
C GLY A 238 4.42 -16.49 -17.32
N TYR A 239 5.09 -16.34 -18.46
CA TYR A 239 6.34 -15.59 -18.55
C TYR A 239 6.13 -14.09 -18.29
N VAL A 240 5.05 -13.50 -18.80
CA VAL A 240 4.69 -12.10 -18.53
C VAL A 240 4.54 -11.88 -17.02
N GLN A 241 3.73 -12.69 -16.35
CA GLN A 241 3.46 -12.54 -14.92
C GLN A 241 4.68 -12.82 -14.03
N THR A 242 5.54 -13.78 -14.41
CA THR A 242 6.67 -14.19 -13.56
C THR A 242 7.95 -13.40 -13.81
N VAL A 243 8.10 -12.78 -14.99
CA VAL A 243 9.34 -12.09 -15.40
C VAL A 243 9.08 -10.66 -15.80
N LEU A 244 8.22 -10.42 -16.80
CA LEU A 244 8.11 -9.08 -17.40
C LEU A 244 7.41 -8.07 -16.50
N VAL A 245 6.34 -8.49 -15.83
CA VAL A 245 5.62 -7.66 -14.86
C VAL A 245 6.52 -7.23 -13.69
N PRO A 246 7.23 -8.14 -12.99
CA PRO A 246 8.11 -7.72 -11.91
C PRO A 246 9.35 -6.93 -12.39
N GLU A 247 9.85 -7.16 -13.61
CA GLU A 247 10.89 -6.31 -14.22
C GLU A 247 10.40 -4.90 -14.53
N LEU A 248 9.18 -4.78 -15.06
CA LEU A 248 8.56 -3.47 -15.31
C LEU A 248 8.33 -2.73 -14.00
N ALA A 249 7.77 -3.39 -12.98
CA ALA A 249 7.59 -2.84 -11.65
C ALA A 249 8.93 -2.38 -11.06
N LEU A 250 9.97 -3.21 -11.16
CA LEU A 250 11.32 -2.88 -10.69
C LEU A 250 11.90 -1.66 -11.41
N SER A 251 11.67 -1.53 -12.72
CA SER A 251 12.08 -0.38 -13.52
C SER A 251 11.37 0.91 -13.07
N LEU A 252 10.07 0.84 -12.78
CA LEU A 252 9.28 1.97 -12.28
C LEU A 252 9.70 2.38 -10.86
N ILE A 253 9.94 1.42 -9.97
CA ILE A 253 10.40 1.69 -8.60
C ILE A 253 11.80 2.33 -8.61
N ARG A 254 12.70 1.88 -9.51
CA ARG A 254 14.01 2.53 -9.67
C ARG A 254 13.89 3.97 -10.15
N GLU A 255 12.92 4.26 -11.02
CA GLU A 255 12.62 5.64 -11.38
C GLU A 255 12.17 6.45 -10.16
N ASP A 256 11.30 5.89 -9.31
CA ASP A 256 10.75 6.57 -8.14
C ASP A 256 11.80 6.79 -7.03
N LEU A 257 12.74 5.86 -6.85
CA LEU A 257 13.80 5.93 -5.82
C LEU A 257 15.03 6.75 -6.25
N GLY A 258 15.15 7.07 -7.54
CA GLY A 258 16.34 7.73 -8.09
C GLY A 258 17.50 6.78 -8.41
N PRO A 259 18.64 7.31 -8.91
CA PRO A 259 19.76 6.49 -9.37
C PRO A 259 20.44 5.75 -8.21
N GLY A 260 20.75 4.45 -8.41
CA GLY A 260 21.83 3.80 -7.67
C GLY A 260 21.52 2.63 -6.72
N SER A 261 20.37 1.95 -6.80
CA SER A 261 20.27 0.64 -6.10
C SER A 261 19.13 -0.26 -6.59
N GLU A 262 19.43 -1.10 -7.58
CA GLU A 262 18.58 -2.25 -7.96
C GLU A 262 18.18 -3.10 -6.76
N GLN A 263 19.11 -3.34 -5.83
CA GLN A 263 18.87 -4.10 -4.61
C GLN A 263 17.89 -3.38 -3.67
N ARG A 264 17.89 -2.04 -3.63
CA ARG A 264 16.92 -1.28 -2.83
C ARG A 264 15.54 -1.38 -3.46
N ALA A 265 15.44 -1.24 -4.77
CA ALA A 265 14.17 -1.35 -5.48
C ALA A 265 13.54 -2.75 -5.30
N LEU A 266 14.36 -3.81 -5.35
CA LEU A 266 13.91 -5.18 -4.99
C LEU A 266 13.44 -5.29 -3.55
N ARG A 267 14.16 -4.69 -2.59
CA ARG A 267 13.71 -4.64 -1.20
C ARG A 267 12.38 -3.91 -1.07
N VAL A 268 12.20 -2.78 -1.76
CA VAL A 268 10.94 -2.05 -1.76
C VAL A 268 9.80 -2.92 -2.29
N ILE A 269 9.98 -3.65 -3.40
CA ILE A 269 8.96 -4.59 -3.89
C ILE A 269 8.50 -5.52 -2.77
N VAL A 270 9.43 -6.20 -2.09
CA VAL A 270 9.09 -7.17 -1.04
C VAL A 270 8.48 -6.49 0.20
N GLU A 271 9.07 -5.40 0.68
CA GLU A 271 8.65 -4.68 1.89
C GLU A 271 7.29 -4.00 1.76
N SER A 272 6.85 -3.75 0.53
CA SER A 272 5.62 -3.02 0.23
C SER A 272 4.50 -3.88 -0.34
N THR A 273 4.70 -5.19 -0.53
CA THR A 273 3.67 -6.12 -1.02
C THR A 273 2.39 -6.03 -0.18
N GLU A 274 2.49 -6.15 1.15
CA GLU A 274 1.31 -6.10 2.02
C GLU A 274 0.62 -4.74 1.99
N LEU A 275 1.39 -3.65 1.82
CA LEU A 275 0.83 -2.30 1.70
C LEU A 275 0.07 -2.15 0.38
N GLY A 276 0.64 -2.62 -0.73
CA GLY A 276 -0.02 -2.62 -2.03
C GLY A 276 -1.29 -3.46 -2.04
N GLU A 277 -1.29 -4.64 -1.40
CA GLU A 277 -2.49 -5.47 -1.28
C GLU A 277 -3.63 -4.78 -0.52
N LEU A 278 -3.31 -4.03 0.54
CA LEU A 278 -4.31 -3.35 1.36
C LEU A 278 -4.83 -2.05 0.73
N LEU A 279 -3.94 -1.27 0.10
CA LEU A 279 -4.23 0.06 -0.41
C LEU A 279 -4.61 0.07 -1.88
N ASN A 280 -4.08 -0.85 -2.67
CA ASN A 280 -4.25 -0.92 -4.12
C ASN A 280 -4.84 -2.28 -4.56
N PRO A 281 -6.00 -2.70 -4.00
CA PRO A 281 -6.65 -3.94 -4.40
C PRO A 281 -7.13 -3.84 -5.85
N GLU A 282 -7.28 -5.00 -6.49
CA GLU A 282 -7.89 -5.09 -7.81
C GLU A 282 -9.32 -4.52 -7.75
N THR A 283 -9.60 -3.53 -8.59
CA THR A 283 -10.97 -3.04 -8.77
C THR A 283 -11.71 -4.00 -9.67
N GLU A 284 -12.85 -4.52 -9.21
CA GLU A 284 -13.76 -5.29 -10.07
C GLU A 284 -14.09 -4.44 -11.30
N ASP A 285 -13.87 -5.00 -12.49
CA ASP A 285 -14.29 -4.36 -13.73
C ASP A 285 -15.79 -4.11 -13.60
N LYS A 286 -16.19 -2.83 -13.65
CA LYS A 286 -17.59 -2.47 -13.80
C LYS A 286 -18.02 -3.06 -15.14
N THR A 287 -18.56 -4.26 -15.10
CA THR A 287 -19.33 -4.83 -16.20
C THR A 287 -20.55 -3.96 -16.36
N ASN A 288 -20.42 -2.92 -17.18
CA ASN A 288 -21.53 -2.11 -17.61
C ASN A 288 -22.51 -3.05 -18.35
N GLY A 289 -23.64 -3.34 -17.71
CA GLY A 289 -24.82 -3.92 -18.34
C GLY A 289 -25.59 -2.87 -19.12
#